data_AF-A0A945XFS6-F1
#
_entry.id   AF-A0A945XFS6-F1
#
_cell.length_a   1.000
_cell.length_b   1.000
_cell.length_c   1.000
_cell.angle_alpha   90.00
_cell.angle_beta   90.00
_cell.angle_gamma   90.00
#
_symmetry.space_group_name_H-M   'P 1'
#
loop_
_entity.id
_entity.type
_entity.pdbx_description
1 polymer ?
#
loop_
_entity_poly.entity_id
_entity_poly.type
_entity_poly.pdbx_seq_one_letter_code
_entity_poly.pdbx_strand_id
1 'polypeptide(L)'
;MATTRPSAPLKAIEYWLYICCALVFAMVLLGGITRLTESGLSIVHWRPFTGWIPPMNEAAWTAVFDSYRQSPEFQKLNFWMALEDFKRIFWLEYLHRVLGRIIGIVYFLPFLWFLIRYRLPAGLTGRLAILFVLGGLQGVLGWYMVKSGLVDQPSVSQYRLAAHL
;
A
#
# COMPACT_ATOMS: atom_id res chain seq x y z
N MET A 1 42.20 11.60 8.53
CA MET A 1 42.14 10.39 7.67
C MET A 1 40.77 10.35 7.00
N ALA A 2 40.68 10.53 5.68
CA ALA A 2 39.41 10.36 4.97
C ALA A 2 39.12 8.86 4.86
N THR A 3 38.21 8.33 5.68
CA THR A 3 37.76 6.95 5.56
C THR A 3 36.98 6.79 4.25
N THR A 4 37.62 6.24 3.24
CA THR A 4 36.96 5.91 1.97
C THR A 4 35.95 4.79 2.21
N ARG A 5 34.66 5.08 2.08
CA ARG A 5 33.59 4.06 2.19
C ARG A 5 33.83 2.93 1.18
N PRO A 6 33.60 1.67 1.56
CA PRO A 6 33.74 0.53 0.66
C PRO A 6 32.73 0.60 -0.48
N SER A 7 33.05 -0.02 -1.62
CA SER A 7 32.10 -0.19 -2.72
C SER A 7 30.96 -1.13 -2.30
N ALA A 8 29.74 -0.85 -2.78
CA ALA A 8 28.59 -1.67 -2.42
C ALA A 8 28.65 -3.08 -3.03
N PRO A 9 28.22 -4.13 -2.31
CA PRO A 9 28.14 -5.49 -2.85
C PRO A 9 26.99 -5.59 -3.87
N LEU A 10 27.32 -5.66 -5.16
CA LEU A 10 26.32 -5.63 -6.25
C LEU A 10 25.29 -6.76 -6.16
N LYS A 11 25.71 -8.00 -5.85
CA LYS A 11 24.77 -9.12 -5.68
C LYS A 11 23.73 -8.87 -4.58
N ALA A 12 24.11 -8.21 -3.49
CA ALA A 12 23.16 -7.89 -2.42
C ALA A 12 22.14 -6.84 -2.88
N ILE A 13 22.57 -5.85 -3.67
CA ILE A 13 21.68 -4.88 -4.31
C ILE A 13 20.74 -5.60 -5.28
N GLU A 14 21.23 -6.52 -6.10
CA GLU A 14 20.42 -7.30 -7.05
C GLU A 14 19.34 -8.13 -6.35
N TYR A 15 19.70 -8.92 -5.34
CA TYR A 15 18.72 -9.71 -4.57
C TYR A 15 17.69 -8.81 -3.89
N TRP A 16 18.12 -7.69 -3.32
CA TRP A 16 17.21 -6.72 -2.72
C TRP A 16 16.22 -6.15 -3.75
N LEU A 17 16.69 -5.79 -4.94
CA LEU A 17 15.83 -5.31 -6.01
C LEU A 17 14.88 -6.39 -6.54
N TYR A 18 15.32 -7.65 -6.66
CA TYR A 18 14.45 -8.77 -7.02
C TYR A 18 13.35 -9.01 -5.98
N ILE A 19 13.66 -8.91 -4.70
CA ILE A 19 12.66 -8.96 -3.63
C ILE A 19 11.66 -7.81 -3.77
N CYS A 20 12.12 -6.59 -4.04
CA CYS A 20 11.23 -5.46 -4.28
C CYS A 20 10.30 -5.70 -5.48
N CYS A 21 10.83 -6.21 -6.60
CA CYS A 21 10.04 -6.56 -7.78
C CYS A 21 8.99 -7.63 -7.47
N ALA A 22 9.35 -8.69 -6.74
CA ALA A 22 8.40 -9.74 -6.35
C ALA A 22 7.28 -9.19 -5.46
N LEU A 23 7.59 -8.29 -4.52
CA LEU A 23 6.59 -7.65 -3.67
C LEU A 23 5.67 -6.72 -4.47
N VAL A 24 6.21 -5.92 -5.39
CA VAL A 24 5.42 -5.06 -6.28
C VAL A 24 4.50 -5.90 -7.16
N PHE A 25 4.99 -7.02 -7.69
CA PHE A 25 4.14 -7.95 -8.44
C PHE A 25 2.99 -8.49 -7.59
N ALA A 26 3.26 -8.94 -6.36
CA ALA A 26 2.22 -9.36 -5.43
C ALA A 26 1.23 -8.24 -5.09
N MET A 27 1.70 -7.00 -4.98
CA MET A 27 0.87 -5.81 -4.75
C MET A 27 -0.10 -5.57 -5.90
N VAL A 28 0.38 -5.67 -7.14
CA VAL A 28 -0.47 -5.52 -8.35
C VAL A 28 -1.54 -6.61 -8.40
N LEU A 29 -1.18 -7.87 -8.13
CA LEU A 29 -2.15 -8.97 -8.10
C LEU A 29 -3.22 -8.76 -7.02
N LEU A 30 -2.80 -8.45 -5.80
CA LEU A 30 -3.70 -8.25 -4.68
C LEU A 30 -4.59 -7.01 -4.87
N GLY A 31 -4.04 -5.92 -5.40
CA GLY A 31 -4.79 -4.72 -5.77
C GLY A 31 -5.81 -4.99 -6.88
N GLY A 32 -5.44 -5.81 -7.87
CA GLY A 32 -6.34 -6.28 -8.92
C GLY A 32 -7.52 -7.07 -8.36
N ILE A 33 -7.26 -8.02 -7.44
CA ILE A 33 -8.31 -8.77 -6.74
C ILE A 33 -9.20 -7.83 -5.92
N THR A 34 -8.60 -6.90 -5.17
CA THR A 34 -9.31 -5.92 -4.34
C THR A 34 -10.27 -5.07 -5.19
N ARG A 35 -9.85 -4.73 -6.41
CA ARG A 35 -10.67 -3.99 -7.36
C ARG A 35 -11.81 -4.83 -7.94
N LEU A 36 -11.53 -6.05 -8.38
CA LEU A 36 -12.52 -6.95 -8.99
C LEU A 36 -13.59 -7.43 -8.00
N THR A 37 -13.27 -7.42 -6.71
CA THR A 37 -14.19 -7.78 -5.61
C THR A 37 -14.89 -6.58 -4.99
N GLU A 38 -14.70 -5.38 -5.55
CA GLU A 38 -15.24 -4.11 -5.02
C GLU A 38 -14.93 -3.89 -3.53
N SER A 39 -13.76 -4.36 -3.07
CA SER A 39 -13.36 -4.25 -1.67
C SER A 39 -12.55 -2.99 -1.36
N GLY A 40 -12.24 -2.17 -2.36
CA GLY A 40 -11.30 -1.05 -2.24
C GLY A 40 -11.77 0.15 -1.39
N LEU A 41 -13.01 0.15 -0.89
CA LEU A 41 -13.58 1.21 -0.05
C LEU A 41 -14.08 0.69 1.32
N SER A 42 -13.78 -0.57 1.66
CA SER A 42 -14.14 -1.21 2.93
C SER A 42 -13.50 -0.56 4.17
N ILE A 43 -12.32 0.06 4.03
CA ILE A 43 -11.61 0.77 5.12
C ILE A 43 -11.74 2.28 4.92
N VAL A 44 -12.74 2.86 5.59
CA VAL A 44 -13.09 4.29 5.51
C VAL A 44 -12.00 5.20 6.08
N HIS A 45 -11.39 4.83 7.21
CA HIS A 45 -10.42 5.67 7.90
C HIS A 45 -8.99 5.37 7.47
N TRP A 46 -8.28 6.38 6.96
CA TRP A 46 -6.85 6.24 6.69
C TRP A 46 -6.04 6.27 7.99
N ARG A 47 -5.45 5.13 8.34
CA ARG A 47 -4.57 4.96 9.50
C ARG A 47 -3.18 4.48 9.07
N PRO A 48 -2.29 5.38 8.61
CA PRO A 48 -0.97 5.00 8.10
C PRO A 48 -0.08 4.37 9.18
N PHE A 49 -0.11 4.93 10.41
CA PHE A 49 0.74 4.49 11.53
C PHE A 49 0.09 3.44 12.44
N THR A 50 -1.23 3.48 12.64
CA THR A 50 -1.94 2.58 13.56
C THR A 50 -2.65 1.41 12.88
N GLY A 51 -2.74 1.42 11.55
CA GLY A 51 -3.42 0.39 10.76
C GLY A 51 -2.62 -0.89 10.49
N TRP A 52 -1.64 -1.23 11.35
CA TRP A 52 -0.85 -2.48 11.26
C TRP A 52 -1.49 -3.66 11.99
N ILE A 53 -2.47 -3.38 12.84
CA ILE A 53 -3.16 -4.39 13.65
C ILE A 53 -4.62 -4.39 13.18
N PRO A 54 -5.16 -5.54 12.74
CA PRO A 54 -6.57 -5.63 12.37
C PRO A 54 -7.46 -5.58 13.63
N PRO A 55 -8.78 -5.45 13.50
CA PRO A 55 -9.68 -5.54 14.65
C PRO A 55 -9.52 -6.88 15.37
N MET A 56 -9.20 -6.84 16.66
CA MET A 56 -8.82 -8.03 17.45
C MET A 56 -9.98 -8.62 18.27
N ASN A 57 -11.10 -7.92 18.37
CA ASN A 57 -12.27 -8.34 19.13
C ASN A 57 -13.57 -7.89 18.44
N GLU A 58 -14.69 -8.43 18.91
CA GLU A 58 -16.02 -8.18 18.34
C GLU A 58 -16.43 -6.71 18.39
N ALA A 59 -16.13 -6.01 19.48
CA ALA A 59 -16.42 -4.57 19.61
C ALA A 59 -15.66 -3.74 18.55
N ALA A 60 -14.38 -4.06 18.31
CA ALA A 60 -13.58 -3.40 17.30
C ALA A 60 -14.07 -3.70 15.88
N TRP A 61 -14.47 -4.95 15.61
CA TRP A 61 -15.09 -5.35 14.33
C TRP A 61 -16.41 -4.61 14.08
N THR A 62 -17.24 -4.50 15.10
CA THR A 62 -18.51 -3.77 15.03
C THR A 62 -18.26 -2.29 14.74
N ALA A 63 -17.31 -1.65 15.42
CA ALA A 63 -16.99 -0.24 15.20
C ALA A 63 -16.49 0.08 13.78
N VAL A 64 -15.66 -0.79 13.19
CA VAL A 64 -15.20 -0.58 11.80
C VAL A 64 -16.33 -0.87 10.80
N PHE A 65 -17.19 -1.85 11.09
CA PHE A 65 -18.34 -2.14 10.25
C PHE A 65 -19.37 -1.01 10.30
N ASP A 66 -19.63 -0.42 11.47
CA ASP A 66 -20.50 0.74 11.64
C ASP A 66 -20.01 1.95 10.84
N SER A 67 -18.69 2.16 10.82
CA SER A 67 -18.06 3.17 9.98
C SER A 67 -18.31 2.87 8.49
N TYR A 68 -18.19 1.60 8.07
CA TYR A 68 -18.47 1.17 6.70
C TYR A 68 -19.96 1.34 6.33
N ARG A 69 -20.90 1.06 7.25
CA ARG A 69 -22.34 1.23 7.03
C ARG A 69 -22.74 2.68 6.72
N GLN A 70 -21.94 3.64 7.17
CA GLN A 70 -22.14 5.06 6.87
C GLN A 70 -21.59 5.47 5.49
N SER A 71 -20.83 4.59 4.82
CA SER A 71 -20.26 4.87 3.52
C SER A 71 -21.33 4.82 2.40
N PRO A 72 -21.14 5.58 1.31
CA PRO A 72 -22.02 5.49 0.14
C PRO A 72 -22.02 4.10 -0.52
N GLU A 73 -20.92 3.35 -0.42
CA GLU A 73 -20.81 2.00 -1.00
C GLU A 73 -21.74 1.02 -0.29
N PHE A 74 -21.75 1.03 1.05
CA PHE A 74 -22.72 0.23 1.80
C PHE A 74 -24.15 0.64 1.51
N GLN A 75 -24.45 1.94 1.55
CA GLN A 75 -25.83 2.43 1.37
C GLN A 75 -26.41 2.13 -0.02
N LYS A 76 -25.58 2.09 -1.06
CA LYS A 76 -26.03 1.94 -2.46
C LYS A 76 -25.88 0.53 -3.02
N LEU A 77 -24.81 -0.19 -2.65
CA LEU A 77 -24.43 -1.46 -3.27
C LEU A 77 -24.44 -2.62 -2.26
N ASN A 78 -23.92 -2.39 -1.06
CA ASN A 78 -23.66 -3.46 -0.09
C ASN A 78 -24.60 -3.45 1.14
N PHE A 79 -25.80 -2.88 1.02
CA PHE A 79 -26.73 -2.71 2.15
C PHE A 79 -27.24 -4.03 2.74
N TRP A 80 -27.14 -5.11 1.98
CA TRP A 80 -27.50 -6.48 2.36
C TRP A 80 -26.44 -7.17 3.23
N MET A 81 -25.22 -6.62 3.27
CA MET A 81 -24.04 -7.27 3.80
C MET A 81 -24.10 -7.38 5.34
N ALA A 82 -23.85 -8.57 5.87
CA ALA A 82 -23.66 -8.77 7.31
C ALA A 82 -22.18 -8.60 7.72
N LEU A 83 -21.90 -8.60 9.02
CA LEU A 83 -20.53 -8.44 9.54
C LEU A 83 -19.54 -9.47 8.96
N GLU A 84 -19.98 -10.71 8.77
CA GLU A 84 -19.13 -11.78 8.23
C GLU A 84 -18.78 -11.56 6.74
N ASP A 85 -19.72 -11.03 5.96
CA ASP A 85 -19.46 -10.67 4.57
C ASP A 85 -18.52 -9.45 4.49
N PHE A 86 -18.70 -8.46 5.38
CA PHE A 86 -17.81 -7.31 5.50
C PHE A 86 -16.37 -7.70 5.82
N LYS A 87 -16.16 -8.67 6.72
CA LYS A 87 -14.81 -9.16 7.03
C LYS A 87 -14.05 -9.62 5.79
N ARG A 88 -14.73 -10.22 4.80
CA ARG A 88 -14.09 -10.72 3.57
C ARG A 88 -13.50 -9.58 2.73
N ILE A 89 -14.29 -8.54 2.49
CA ILE A 89 -13.83 -7.36 1.73
C ILE A 89 -12.79 -6.57 2.54
N PHE A 90 -12.98 -6.46 3.86
CA PHE A 90 -12.03 -5.81 4.75
C PHE A 90 -10.64 -6.45 4.68
N TRP A 91 -10.56 -7.79 4.71
CA TRP A 91 -9.28 -8.49 4.71
C TRP A 91 -8.49 -8.27 3.43
N LEU A 92 -9.15 -8.20 2.27
CA LEU A 92 -8.49 -7.92 0.99
C LEU A 92 -7.86 -6.53 1.00
N GLU A 93 -8.64 -5.51 1.34
CA GLU A 93 -8.13 -4.14 1.39
C GLU A 93 -7.07 -3.95 2.49
N TYR A 94 -7.28 -4.57 3.65
CA TYR A 94 -6.32 -4.56 4.76
C TYR A 94 -4.98 -5.14 4.32
N LEU A 95 -4.98 -6.34 3.73
CA LEU A 95 -3.76 -7.00 3.27
C LEU A 95 -3.07 -6.17 2.18
N HIS A 96 -3.85 -5.58 1.26
CA HIS A 96 -3.32 -4.71 0.21
C HIS A 96 -2.60 -3.50 0.81
N ARG A 97 -3.21 -2.82 1.79
CA ARG A 97 -2.60 -1.69 2.49
C ARG A 97 -1.37 -2.09 3.30
N VAL A 98 -1.39 -3.24 3.98
CA VAL A 98 -0.24 -3.75 4.74
C VAL A 98 0.92 -4.10 3.82
N LEU A 99 0.65 -4.76 2.70
CA LEU A 99 1.66 -5.09 1.69
C LEU A 99 2.32 -3.83 1.14
N GLY A 100 1.55 -2.78 0.83
CA GLY A 100 2.10 -1.49 0.41
C GLY A 100 3.06 -0.87 1.44
N ARG A 101 2.74 -0.96 2.73
CA ARG A 101 3.64 -0.49 3.81
C ARG A 101 4.90 -1.35 3.91
N ILE A 102 4.77 -2.67 3.80
CA ILE A 102 5.91 -3.60 3.81
C ILE A 102 6.87 -3.28 2.66
N ILE A 103 6.36 -3.03 1.45
CA ILE A 103 7.18 -2.61 0.30
C ILE A 103 7.95 -1.33 0.62
N GLY A 104 7.28 -0.33 1.19
CA GLY A 104 7.93 0.91 1.61
C GLY A 104 9.10 0.67 2.57
N ILE A 105 8.93 -0.20 3.58
CA ILE A 105 9.97 -0.53 4.56
C ILE A 105 11.11 -1.34 3.92
N VAL A 106 10.78 -2.39 3.17
CA VAL A 106 11.74 -3.27 2.48
C VAL A 106 12.55 -2.52 1.44
N TYR A 107 12.00 -1.44 0.86
CA TYR A 107 12.75 -0.54 0.01
C TYR A 107 13.60 0.44 0.83
N PHE A 108 12.98 1.16 1.77
CA PHE A 108 13.61 2.28 2.45
C PHE A 108 14.79 1.88 3.34
N LEU A 109 14.65 0.81 4.14
CA LEU A 109 15.69 0.43 5.11
C LEU A 109 17.00 -0.01 4.41
N PRO A 110 16.98 -0.92 3.42
CA PRO A 110 18.20 -1.27 2.69
C PRO A 110 18.74 -0.10 1.88
N PHE A 111 17.88 0.72 1.26
CA PHE A 111 18.34 1.92 0.54
C PHE A 111 19.13 2.87 1.44
N LEU A 112 18.60 3.18 2.63
CA LEU A 112 19.27 4.03 3.61
C LEU A 112 20.56 3.39 4.13
N TRP A 113 20.54 2.09 4.40
CA TRP A 113 21.73 1.35 4.82
C TRP A 113 22.83 1.39 3.76
N PHE A 114 22.51 1.14 2.49
CA PHE A 114 23.45 1.21 1.39
C PHE A 114 24.03 2.62 1.21
N LEU A 115 23.19 3.65 1.36
CA LEU A 115 23.59 5.05 1.24
C LEU A 115 24.57 5.49 2.34
N ILE A 116 24.34 5.03 3.57
CA ILE A 116 25.20 5.37 4.71
C ILE A 116 26.52 4.58 4.66
N ARG A 117 26.45 3.27 4.38
CA ARG A 117 27.56 2.35 4.57
C ARG A 117 28.51 2.24 3.37
N TYR A 118 28.03 2.43 2.14
CA TYR A 118 28.79 2.12 0.92
C TYR A 118 28.87 3.30 -0.06
N ARG A 119 29.81 3.21 -1.00
CA ARG A 119 29.79 3.99 -2.25
C ARG A 119 29.01 3.21 -3.30
N LEU A 120 27.86 3.77 -3.67
CA LEU A 120 27.04 3.24 -4.75
C LEU A 120 27.65 3.63 -6.12
N PRO A 121 27.47 2.81 -7.16
CA PRO A 121 27.84 3.15 -8.53
C PRO A 121 27.26 4.51 -8.98
N ALA A 122 28.00 5.21 -9.84
CA ALA A 122 27.59 6.51 -10.34
C ALA A 122 26.19 6.43 -11.01
N GLY A 123 25.30 7.35 -10.64
CA GLY A 123 23.93 7.40 -11.15
C GLY A 123 22.94 6.42 -10.48
N LEU A 124 23.40 5.36 -9.80
CA LEU A 124 22.49 4.40 -9.15
C LEU A 124 21.70 5.04 -8.01
N THR A 125 22.36 5.85 -7.17
CA THR A 125 21.70 6.55 -6.05
C THR A 125 20.55 7.44 -6.54
N GLY A 126 20.77 8.19 -7.62
CA GLY A 126 19.73 9.07 -8.19
C GLY A 126 18.54 8.28 -8.72
N ARG A 127 18.79 7.16 -9.42
CA ARG A 127 17.72 6.27 -9.91
C ARG A 127 16.91 5.66 -8.76
N LEU A 128 17.58 5.19 -7.71
CA LEU A 128 16.91 4.64 -6.52
C LEU A 128 16.11 5.73 -5.78
N ALA A 129 16.64 6.94 -5.65
CA ALA A 129 15.91 8.06 -5.05
C ALA A 129 14.66 8.42 -5.86
N ILE A 130 14.74 8.45 -7.20
CA ILE A 130 13.59 8.69 -8.09
C ILE A 130 12.55 7.59 -7.89
N LEU A 131 12.95 6.31 -7.89
CA LEU A 131 12.03 5.18 -7.65
C LEU A 131 11.34 5.29 -6.28
N PHE A 132 12.06 5.69 -5.24
CA PHE A 132 11.49 5.91 -3.92
C PHE A 132 10.43 7.01 -3.93
N VAL A 133 10.72 8.15 -4.57
CA VAL A 133 9.77 9.25 -4.70
C VAL A 133 8.54 8.83 -5.49
N LEU A 134 8.73 8.16 -6.63
CA LEU A 134 7.61 7.65 -7.46
C LEU A 134 6.74 6.65 -6.69
N GLY A 135 7.35 5.71 -5.95
CA GLY A 135 6.60 4.77 -5.11
C GLY A 135 5.83 5.46 -3.98
N GLY A 136 6.44 6.48 -3.35
CA GLY A 136 5.76 7.32 -2.36
C GLY A 136 4.57 8.07 -2.94
N LEU A 137 4.72 8.66 -4.13
CA LEU A 137 3.65 9.32 -4.86
C LEU A 137 2.53 8.33 -5.24
N GLN A 138 2.85 7.09 -5.62
CA GLN A 138 1.83 6.06 -5.83
C GLN A 138 1.02 5.79 -4.55
N GLY A 139 1.66 5.70 -3.38
CA GLY A 139 0.95 5.58 -2.11
C GLY A 139 -0.02 6.74 -1.82
N VAL A 140 0.40 7.98 -2.13
CA VAL A 140 -0.45 9.18 -2.01
C VAL A 140 -1.64 9.13 -2.98
N LEU A 141 -1.40 8.75 -4.23
CA LEU A 141 -2.45 8.58 -5.23
C LEU A 141 -3.46 7.49 -4.83
N GLY A 142 -2.99 6.37 -4.27
CA GLY A 142 -3.84 5.29 -3.78
C GLY A 142 -4.76 5.74 -2.65
N TRP A 143 -4.26 6.57 -1.72
CA TRP A 143 -5.11 7.19 -0.72
C TRP A 143 -6.15 8.12 -1.33
N TYR A 144 -5.73 8.97 -2.27
CA TYR A 144 -6.63 9.92 -2.93
C TYR A 144 -7.78 9.20 -3.65
N MET A 145 -7.50 8.06 -4.29
CA MET A 145 -8.53 7.20 -4.89
C MET A 145 -9.59 6.77 -3.88
N VAL A 146 -9.18 6.25 -2.72
CA VAL A 146 -10.13 5.83 -1.67
C VAL A 146 -10.93 7.01 -1.15
N LYS A 147 -10.27 8.12 -0.80
CA LYS A 147 -10.94 9.31 -0.27
C LYS A 147 -12.01 9.82 -1.23
N SER A 148 -11.73 9.81 -2.53
CA SER A 148 -12.68 10.29 -3.54
C SER A 148 -13.89 9.36 -3.75
N GLY A 149 -13.72 8.05 -3.53
CA GLY A 149 -14.82 7.08 -3.62
C GLY A 149 -15.81 7.17 -2.45
N LEU A 150 -15.39 7.78 -1.33
CA LEU A 150 -16.21 7.95 -0.12
C LEU A 150 -17.10 9.20 -0.13
N VAL A 151 -16.98 10.09 -1.14
CA VAL A 151 -17.70 11.38 -1.18
C VAL A 151 -18.75 11.44 -2.30
N ASP A 152 -18.36 11.25 -3.57
CA ASP A 152 -19.24 11.61 -4.71
C ASP A 152 -19.86 10.39 -5.43
N GLN A 153 -19.07 9.37 -5.72
CA GLN A 153 -19.48 8.15 -6.42
C GLN A 153 -18.77 6.95 -5.80
N PRO A 154 -19.47 5.85 -5.46
CA PRO A 154 -18.86 4.65 -4.87
C PRO A 154 -18.14 3.82 -5.95
N SER A 155 -17.27 4.46 -6.73
CA SER A 155 -16.39 3.80 -7.67
C SER A 155 -15.11 4.59 -7.84
N VAL A 156 -13.99 3.88 -7.88
CA VAL A 156 -12.72 4.48 -8.27
C VAL A 156 -12.78 4.76 -9.78
N SER A 157 -12.69 6.03 -10.18
CA SER A 157 -12.62 6.43 -11.59
C SER A 157 -11.48 5.72 -12.31
N GLN A 158 -11.72 5.22 -13.52
CA GLN A 158 -10.72 4.50 -14.32
C GLN A 158 -9.47 5.34 -14.62
N TYR A 159 -9.62 6.67 -14.75
CA TYR A 159 -8.49 7.59 -14.93
C TYR A 159 -7.58 7.67 -13.70
N ARG A 160 -8.14 7.62 -12.49
CA ARG A 160 -7.37 7.62 -11.24
C ARG A 160 -6.65 6.29 -11.02
N LEU A 161 -7.28 5.18 -11.44
CA LEU A 161 -6.67 3.86 -11.41
C LEU A 161 -5.49 3.77 -12.40
N ALA A 162 -5.64 4.27 -13.63
CA ALA A 162 -4.57 4.29 -14.62
C ALA A 162 -3.39 5.17 -14.20
N ALA A 163 -3.65 6.30 -13.51
CA ALA A 163 -2.59 7.14 -12.96
C ALA A 163 -1.90 6.54 -11.73
N HIS A 164 -2.54 5.58 -11.06
CA HIS A 164 -2.02 4.92 -9.87
C HIS A 164 -1.24 3.64 -10.16
N LEU A 165 -1.50 3.00 -11.30
CA LEU A 165 -0.79 1.79 -11.74
C LEU A 165 0.69 2.06 -12.01
#